data_AF-A0A3P8JR66-F1
#
_entry.id   AF-A0A3P8JR66-F1
#
_cell.length_a   1.000
_cell.length_b   1.000
_cell.length_c   1.000
_cell.angle_alpha   90.00
_cell.angle_beta   90.00
_cell.angle_gamma   90.00
#
_symmetry.space_group_name_H-M   'P 1'
#
loop_
_entity.id
_entity.type
_entity.pdbx_description
1 polymer ?
#
loop_
_entity_poly.entity_id
_entity_poly.type
_entity_poly.pdbx_seq_one_letter_code
_entity_poly.pdbx_strand_id
1 'polypeptide(L)'
;MNNTTPIKALTAAALLTMSFGLTAHAAPATKGATEMNQQQTVSDRLSARQQAIPLIAAAMASSQMDKLNAALNQGLDAGLTINEAKEILVQLYAYTGFPRSLNALSELMKVVEARKQRGIKDVEGKEPLKTGSRRGGTSPHGHRKPDQNLRGSGPGAAF
;
A
#
# COMPACT_ATOMS: atom_id res chain seq x y z
N MET A 1 21.01 -18.24 -52.29
CA MET A 1 21.88 -17.05 -52.26
C MET A 1 21.93 -16.53 -50.84
N ASN A 2 23.00 -16.85 -50.16
CA ASN A 2 23.33 -16.58 -48.77
C ASN A 2 24.54 -15.64 -48.78
N ASN A 3 24.32 -14.41 -48.37
CA ASN A 3 25.29 -13.32 -48.34
C ASN A 3 25.97 -13.26 -46.96
N THR A 4 27.09 -13.98 -46.89
CA THR A 4 28.19 -13.82 -45.94
C THR A 4 29.00 -12.56 -46.24
N THR A 5 29.43 -11.80 -45.21
CA THR A 5 30.81 -11.29 -45.04
C THR A 5 30.95 -10.45 -43.74
N PRO A 6 32.16 -10.32 -43.17
CA PRO A 6 32.35 -10.51 -41.73
C PRO A 6 33.22 -9.44 -41.00
N ILE A 7 33.33 -9.59 -39.67
CA ILE A 7 34.47 -9.29 -38.77
C ILE A 7 35.07 -7.87 -38.80
N LYS A 8 34.98 -7.18 -37.64
CA LYS A 8 36.14 -6.50 -37.03
C LYS A 8 36.16 -6.73 -35.52
N ALA A 9 37.06 -7.63 -35.11
CA ALA A 9 37.58 -7.74 -33.76
C ALA A 9 38.76 -6.77 -33.60
N LEU A 10 38.82 -6.02 -32.50
CA LEU A 10 40.03 -5.41 -31.94
C LEU A 10 39.70 -4.93 -30.52
N THR A 11 39.87 -5.76 -29.49
CA THR A 11 41.02 -5.82 -28.56
C THR A 11 41.44 -4.50 -27.92
N ALA A 12 41.31 -4.43 -26.58
CA ALA A 12 42.26 -3.91 -25.57
C ALA A 12 41.44 -3.35 -24.38
N ALA A 13 41.22 -4.09 -23.29
CA ALA A 13 42.17 -4.36 -22.20
C ALA A 13 42.67 -3.08 -21.51
N ALA A 14 42.03 -2.72 -20.40
CA ALA A 14 42.64 -1.92 -19.33
C ALA A 14 42.07 -2.40 -17.98
N LEU A 15 42.61 -3.52 -17.50
CA LEU A 15 42.58 -3.93 -16.10
C LEU A 15 43.57 -3.01 -15.36
N LEU A 16 43.07 -2.15 -14.49
CA LEU A 16 43.91 -1.53 -13.45
C LEU A 16 43.46 -2.06 -12.09
N THR A 17 44.03 -3.21 -11.74
CA THR A 17 44.08 -3.73 -10.37
C THR A 17 44.98 -2.82 -9.53
N MET A 18 44.40 -2.07 -8.60
CA MET A 18 45.18 -1.36 -7.57
C MET A 18 44.95 -2.05 -6.23
N SER A 19 45.80 -3.04 -5.98
CA SER A 19 45.96 -3.73 -4.70
C SER A 19 46.85 -2.92 -3.76
N PHE A 20 46.32 -2.46 -2.63
CA PHE A 20 47.07 -2.00 -1.45
C PHE A 20 46.04 -1.84 -0.31
N GLY A 21 46.08 -2.50 0.86
CA GLY A 21 46.98 -3.49 1.42
C GLY A 21 46.25 -4.20 2.58
N LEU A 22 46.62 -5.46 2.81
CA LEU A 22 46.17 -6.27 3.95
C LEU A 22 47.06 -5.96 5.15
N THR A 23 46.55 -5.26 6.15
CA THR A 23 47.17 -5.18 7.47
C THR A 23 46.30 -5.94 8.46
N ALA A 24 46.78 -7.12 8.86
CA ALA A 24 46.26 -7.84 10.01
C ALA A 24 46.49 -7.02 11.28
N HIS A 25 45.41 -6.67 12.00
CA HIS A 25 45.51 -6.18 13.36
C HIS A 25 44.71 -7.10 14.28
N ALA A 26 45.41 -7.59 15.31
CA ALA A 26 44.93 -8.55 16.29
C ALA A 26 43.77 -8.02 17.14
N ALA A 27 42.94 -8.94 17.60
CA ALA A 27 41.81 -8.71 18.49
C ALA A 27 42.24 -8.15 19.86
N PRO A 28 41.42 -7.26 20.44
CA PRO A 28 41.10 -7.31 21.85
C PRO A 28 39.62 -7.69 22.02
N ALA A 29 39.39 -8.76 22.79
CA ALA A 29 38.09 -9.05 23.36
C ALA A 29 37.78 -8.03 24.45
N THR A 30 36.74 -7.23 24.27
CA THR A 30 36.04 -6.54 25.36
C THR A 30 34.54 -6.72 25.18
N LYS A 31 33.99 -7.63 26.00
CA LYS A 31 32.56 -7.64 26.32
C LYS A 31 32.27 -6.35 27.09
N GLY A 32 31.45 -5.48 26.54
CA GLY A 32 30.98 -4.27 27.21
C GLY A 32 29.75 -3.76 26.48
N ALA A 33 28.60 -3.92 27.11
CA ALA A 33 27.31 -3.47 26.61
C ALA A 33 27.35 -1.97 26.32
N THR A 34 27.12 -1.57 25.08
CA THR A 34 26.66 -0.22 24.71
C THR A 34 25.98 -0.33 23.35
N GLU A 35 24.97 0.50 23.14
CA GLU A 35 24.27 0.76 21.86
C GLU A 35 22.98 -0.05 21.60
N MET A 36 22.01 0.10 22.51
CA MET A 36 20.59 0.15 22.13
C MET A 36 20.08 1.59 22.22
N ASN A 37 20.63 2.46 21.37
CA ASN A 37 19.91 3.66 20.95
C ASN A 37 20.03 3.71 19.44
N GLN A 38 19.18 2.94 18.77
CA GLN A 38 18.98 3.09 17.34
C GLN A 38 18.26 4.43 17.16
N GLN A 39 19.04 5.50 17.17
CA GLN A 39 18.60 6.84 16.80
C GLN A 39 18.03 6.71 15.40
N GLN A 40 16.70 6.64 15.35
CA GLN A 40 15.92 6.75 14.13
C GLN A 40 16.31 8.07 13.49
N THR A 41 17.24 8.02 12.54
CA THR A 41 17.65 9.17 11.75
C THR A 41 16.44 9.54 10.91
N VAL A 42 15.70 10.55 11.37
CA VAL A 42 14.58 11.11 10.63
C VAL A 42 15.19 11.68 9.35
N SER A 43 15.03 10.94 8.25
CA SER A 43 15.49 11.41 6.95
C SER A 43 14.51 12.46 6.45
N ASP A 44 15.00 13.64 6.09
CA ASP A 44 14.19 14.73 5.50
C ASP A 44 13.66 14.40 4.08
N ARG A 45 13.93 13.19 3.58
CA ARG A 45 13.54 12.74 2.24
C ARG A 45 12.44 11.70 2.31
N LEU A 46 11.40 11.90 1.51
CA LEU A 46 10.35 10.92 1.27
C LEU A 46 10.95 9.66 0.62
N SER A 47 10.49 8.49 1.07
CA SER A 47 10.77 7.22 0.40
C SER A 47 10.20 7.19 -1.02
N ALA A 48 10.73 6.34 -1.89
CA ALA A 48 10.20 6.15 -3.25
C ALA A 48 8.68 5.87 -3.26
N ARG A 49 8.23 5.04 -2.30
CA ARG A 49 6.81 4.74 -2.08
C ARG A 49 5.99 5.99 -1.76
N GLN A 50 6.49 6.84 -0.87
CA GLN A 50 5.84 8.11 -0.51
C GLN A 50 5.87 9.13 -1.66
N GLN A 51 6.93 9.15 -2.47
CA GLN A 51 7.06 10.04 -3.62
C GLN A 51 6.10 9.68 -4.77
N ALA A 52 5.73 8.41 -4.91
CA ALA A 52 4.78 7.98 -5.94
C ALA A 52 3.36 8.53 -5.70
N ILE A 53 2.96 8.70 -4.43
CA ILE A 53 1.61 9.18 -4.04
C ILE A 53 1.26 10.53 -4.69
N PRO A 54 2.05 11.61 -4.54
CA PRO A 54 1.73 12.89 -5.16
C PRO A 54 1.76 12.84 -6.69
N LEU A 55 2.59 11.97 -7.31
CA LEU A 55 2.62 11.81 -8.76
C LEU A 55 1.30 11.21 -9.29
N ILE A 56 0.80 10.15 -8.64
CA ILE A 56 -0.49 9.53 -8.96
C ILE A 56 -1.61 10.57 -8.78
N ALA A 57 -1.64 11.25 -7.64
CA ALA A 57 -2.66 12.23 -7.32
C ALA A 57 -2.69 13.40 -8.33
N ALA A 58 -1.52 13.97 -8.66
CA ALA A 58 -1.43 15.08 -9.61
C ALA A 58 -1.83 14.68 -11.03
N ALA A 59 -1.39 13.50 -11.50
CA ALA A 59 -1.73 12.99 -12.83
C ALA A 59 -3.24 12.69 -12.96
N MET A 60 -3.82 12.08 -11.93
CA MET A 60 -5.26 11.83 -11.83
C MET A 60 -6.05 13.15 -11.82
N ALA A 61 -5.71 14.07 -10.91
CA ALA A 61 -6.41 15.34 -10.75
C ALA A 61 -6.39 16.17 -12.05
N SER A 62 -5.30 16.08 -12.80
CA SER A 62 -5.13 16.74 -14.10
C SER A 62 -5.68 15.95 -15.29
N SER A 63 -6.20 14.74 -15.06
CA SER A 63 -6.65 13.79 -16.09
C SER A 63 -5.59 13.47 -17.18
N GLN A 64 -4.32 13.44 -16.81
CA GLN A 64 -3.23 13.08 -17.72
C GLN A 64 -3.01 11.57 -17.69
N MET A 65 -3.79 10.81 -18.47
CA MET A 65 -3.88 9.35 -18.38
C MET A 65 -2.54 8.62 -18.65
N ASP A 66 -1.74 9.09 -19.61
CA ASP A 66 -0.42 8.48 -19.87
C ASP A 66 0.53 8.64 -18.67
N LYS A 67 0.49 9.81 -18.03
CA LYS A 67 1.28 10.07 -16.80
C LYS A 67 0.74 9.31 -15.61
N LEU A 68 -0.58 9.14 -15.53
CA LEU A 68 -1.21 8.32 -14.50
C LEU A 68 -0.76 6.86 -14.64
N ASN A 69 -0.78 6.30 -15.85
CA ASN A 69 -0.32 4.94 -16.12
C ASN A 69 1.14 4.75 -15.67
N ALA A 70 2.03 5.69 -16.04
CA ALA A 70 3.42 5.67 -15.63
C ALA A 70 3.58 5.77 -14.09
N ALA A 71 2.87 6.71 -13.46
CA ALA A 71 2.92 6.92 -12.01
C ALA A 71 2.38 5.71 -11.23
N LEU A 72 1.35 5.03 -11.74
CA LEU A 72 0.79 3.81 -11.14
C LEU A 72 1.78 2.64 -11.21
N ASN A 73 2.42 2.42 -12.36
CA ASN A 73 3.49 1.40 -12.48
C ASN A 73 4.65 1.72 -11.52
N GLN A 74 5.11 2.97 -11.50
CA GLN A 74 6.17 3.41 -10.60
C GLN A 74 5.78 3.22 -9.12
N GLY A 75 4.53 3.51 -8.75
CA GLY A 75 4.03 3.30 -7.40
C GLY A 75 4.06 1.83 -6.99
N LEU A 76 3.55 0.94 -7.85
CA LEU A 76 3.56 -0.50 -7.60
C LEU A 76 4.99 -1.06 -7.52
N ASP A 77 5.90 -0.59 -8.39
CA ASP A 77 7.33 -0.97 -8.34
C ASP A 77 8.02 -0.45 -7.07
N ALA A 78 7.59 0.70 -6.56
CA ALA A 78 8.07 1.26 -5.29
C ALA A 78 7.43 0.62 -4.04
N GLY A 79 6.61 -0.43 -4.20
CA GLY A 79 6.00 -1.18 -3.10
C GLY A 79 4.69 -0.58 -2.58
N LEU A 80 4.02 0.27 -3.35
CA LEU A 80 2.63 0.63 -3.07
C LEU A 80 1.74 -0.59 -3.37
N THR A 81 0.77 -0.86 -2.52
CA THR A 81 -0.18 -1.96 -2.75
C THR A 81 -1.31 -1.52 -3.68
N ILE A 82 -2.00 -2.49 -4.28
CA ILE A 82 -3.17 -2.20 -5.14
C ILE A 82 -4.23 -1.42 -4.36
N ASN A 83 -4.53 -1.82 -3.12
CA ASN A 83 -5.54 -1.18 -2.30
C ASN A 83 -5.10 0.22 -1.85
N GLU A 84 -3.82 0.46 -1.58
CA GLU A 84 -3.34 1.83 -1.31
C GLU A 84 -3.48 2.74 -2.55
N ALA A 85 -3.18 2.22 -3.74
CA ALA A 85 -3.40 2.97 -4.97
C ALA A 85 -4.89 3.28 -5.17
N LYS A 86 -5.78 2.29 -4.96
CA LYS A 86 -7.24 2.50 -5.00
C LYS A 86 -7.67 3.59 -4.01
N GLU A 87 -7.20 3.56 -2.77
CA GLU A 87 -7.56 4.55 -1.74
C GLU A 87 -7.13 5.97 -2.10
N ILE A 88 -5.95 6.15 -2.72
CA ILE A 88 -5.54 7.47 -3.24
C ILE A 88 -6.57 7.97 -4.26
N LEU A 89 -6.96 7.12 -5.21
CA LEU A 89 -7.91 7.48 -6.28
C LEU A 89 -9.33 7.71 -5.75
N VAL A 90 -9.78 6.90 -4.81
CA VAL A 90 -11.10 7.04 -4.16
C VAL A 90 -11.12 8.30 -3.30
N GLN A 91 -10.06 8.62 -2.55
CA GLN A 91 -10.03 9.82 -1.72
C GLN A 91 -10.10 11.10 -2.56
N LEU A 92 -9.47 11.11 -3.74
CA LEU A 92 -9.50 12.24 -4.66
C LEU A 92 -10.88 12.48 -5.29
N TYR A 93 -11.82 11.54 -5.21
CA TYR A 93 -13.21 11.72 -5.65
C TYR A 93 -13.83 12.98 -5.04
N ALA A 94 -13.63 13.19 -3.74
CA ALA A 94 -14.21 14.33 -3.02
C ALA A 94 -13.69 15.70 -3.50
N TYR A 95 -12.52 15.71 -4.15
CA TYR A 95 -11.85 16.94 -4.59
C TYR A 95 -11.91 17.16 -6.10
N THR A 96 -11.97 16.09 -6.89
CA THR A 96 -11.83 16.14 -8.36
C THR A 96 -13.08 15.63 -9.11
N GLY A 97 -14.07 15.13 -8.37
CA GLY A 97 -15.34 14.66 -8.89
C GLY A 97 -15.33 13.23 -9.43
N PHE A 98 -16.53 12.70 -9.63
CA PHE A 98 -16.77 11.31 -10.03
C PHE A 98 -16.07 10.88 -11.32
N PRO A 99 -16.18 11.63 -12.44
CA PRO A 99 -15.71 11.12 -13.73
C PRO A 99 -14.20 10.89 -13.74
N ARG A 100 -13.43 11.79 -13.12
CA ARG A 100 -11.97 11.68 -13.07
C ARG A 100 -11.53 10.50 -12.21
N SER A 101 -12.18 10.30 -11.06
CA SER A 101 -11.84 9.20 -10.14
C SER A 101 -12.17 7.83 -10.72
N LEU A 102 -13.34 7.65 -11.32
CA LEU A 102 -13.68 6.39 -11.98
C LEU A 102 -12.78 6.04 -13.16
N ASN A 103 -12.43 7.04 -13.98
CA ASN A 103 -11.51 6.82 -15.11
C ASN A 103 -10.14 6.35 -14.60
N ALA A 104 -9.64 6.96 -13.53
CA ALA A 104 -8.38 6.59 -12.94
C ALA A 104 -8.40 5.20 -12.29
N LEU A 105 -9.50 4.83 -11.63
CA LEU A 105 -9.69 3.48 -11.09
C LEU A 105 -9.69 2.44 -12.21
N SER A 106 -10.36 2.73 -13.32
CA SER A 106 -10.33 1.87 -14.51
C SER A 106 -8.91 1.71 -15.05
N GLU A 107 -8.12 2.80 -15.05
CA GLU A 107 -6.72 2.77 -15.47
C GLU A 107 -5.84 1.92 -14.54
N LEU A 108 -6.03 2.02 -13.23
CA LEU A 108 -5.35 1.14 -12.26
C LEU A 108 -5.64 -0.33 -12.53
N MET A 109 -6.90 -0.69 -12.82
CA MET A 109 -7.25 -2.09 -13.14
C MET A 109 -6.54 -2.59 -14.41
N LYS A 110 -6.40 -1.74 -15.44
CA LYS A 110 -5.63 -2.09 -16.65
C LYS A 110 -4.14 -2.29 -16.34
N VAL A 111 -3.55 -1.41 -15.52
CA VAL A 111 -2.13 -1.51 -15.12
C VAL A 111 -1.88 -2.82 -14.37
N VAL A 112 -2.71 -3.15 -13.38
CA VAL A 112 -2.58 -4.40 -12.60
C VAL A 112 -2.72 -5.63 -13.50
N GLU A 113 -3.70 -5.64 -14.40
CA GLU A 113 -3.88 -6.75 -15.32
C GLU A 113 -2.70 -6.89 -16.31
N ALA A 114 -2.21 -5.77 -16.85
CA ALA A 114 -1.03 -5.78 -17.73
C ALA A 114 0.23 -6.26 -16.98
N ARG A 115 0.40 -5.90 -15.70
CA ARG A 115 1.51 -6.38 -14.86
C ARG A 115 1.39 -7.88 -14.60
N LYS A 116 0.19 -8.36 -14.29
CA LYS A 116 -0.10 -9.79 -14.13
C LYS A 116 0.20 -10.59 -15.39
N GLN A 117 -0.16 -10.09 -16.58
CA GLN A 117 0.17 -10.72 -17.86
C GLN A 117 1.68 -10.81 -18.12
N ARG A 118 2.47 -9.88 -17.56
CA ARG A 118 3.94 -9.94 -17.57
C ARG A 118 4.53 -10.85 -16.48
N GLY A 119 3.70 -11.55 -15.71
CA GLY A 119 4.13 -12.41 -14.60
C GLY A 119 4.48 -11.66 -13.32
N ILE A 120 4.17 -10.36 -13.23
CA ILE A 120 4.39 -9.56 -12.03
C ILE A 120 3.15 -9.70 -11.13
N LYS A 121 3.36 -10.15 -9.88
CA LYS A 121 2.29 -10.28 -8.90
C LYS A 121 2.39 -9.14 -7.88
N ASP A 122 1.55 -8.12 -8.06
CA ASP A 122 1.46 -7.01 -7.11
C ASP A 122 0.75 -7.43 -5.81
N VAL A 123 1.11 -6.77 -4.71
CA VAL A 123 0.51 -7.01 -3.39
C VAL A 123 -0.84 -6.30 -3.33
N GLU A 124 -1.91 -7.04 -2.98
CA GLU A 124 -3.26 -6.48 -2.91
C GLU A 124 -3.39 -5.41 -1.81
N GLY A 125 -2.80 -5.64 -0.64
CA GLY A 125 -2.80 -4.69 0.47
C GLY A 125 -3.98 -4.87 1.42
N LYS A 126 -4.06 -4.00 2.43
CA LYS A 126 -5.09 -4.08 3.48
C LYS A 126 -6.45 -3.66 2.92
N GLU A 127 -7.48 -4.43 3.23
CA GLU A 127 -8.87 -4.07 2.92
C GLU A 127 -9.33 -2.86 3.75
N PRO A 128 -10.26 -2.03 3.22
CA PRO A 128 -10.88 -0.97 3.99
C PRO A 128 -11.52 -1.50 5.29
N LEU A 129 -11.42 -0.73 6.36
CA LEU A 129 -12.03 -1.10 7.64
C LEU A 129 -13.55 -1.22 7.48
N LYS A 130 -14.11 -2.40 7.73
CA LYS A 130 -15.56 -2.57 7.86
C LYS A 130 -16.06 -1.86 9.12
N THR A 131 -16.62 -0.67 8.96
CA THR A 131 -17.35 0.03 10.02
C THR A 131 -18.64 -0.73 10.32
N GLY A 132 -18.61 -1.67 11.25
CA GLY A 132 -19.79 -2.48 11.56
C GLY A 132 -19.74 -3.41 12.77
N SER A 133 -18.58 -3.67 13.37
CA SER A 133 -18.55 -4.35 14.67
C SER A 133 -18.69 -3.33 15.79
N ARG A 134 -19.87 -2.72 15.91
CA ARG A 134 -20.28 -2.11 17.19
C ARG A 134 -20.27 -3.24 18.21
N ARG A 135 -19.22 -3.30 19.03
CA ARG A 135 -19.16 -4.16 20.23
C ARG A 135 -20.46 -3.89 20.98
N GLY A 136 -21.36 -4.88 21.00
CA GLY A 136 -22.66 -4.78 21.65
C GLY A 136 -22.43 -4.43 23.12
N GLY A 137 -22.61 -3.15 23.46
CA GLY A 137 -22.72 -2.73 24.83
C GLY A 137 -24.06 -3.27 25.33
N THR A 138 -24.04 -4.39 26.04
CA THR A 138 -25.15 -4.78 26.90
C THR A 138 -25.32 -3.66 27.93
N SER A 139 -26.31 -2.80 27.73
CA SER A 139 -26.69 -1.79 28.71
C SER A 139 -27.59 -2.48 29.75
N PRO A 140 -27.17 -2.65 31.02
CA PRO A 140 -28.04 -3.21 32.04
C PRO A 140 -28.84 -2.05 32.62
N HIS A 141 -29.92 -1.65 31.96
CA HIS A 141 -30.93 -0.79 32.57
C HIS A 141 -32.16 -1.64 32.87
N GLY A 142 -32.28 -2.00 34.14
CA GLY A 142 -33.30 -2.88 34.68
C GLY A 142 -34.70 -2.29 34.52
N HIS A 143 -35.55 -3.00 33.79
CA HIS A 143 -36.99 -2.88 33.94
C HIS A 143 -37.44 -3.66 35.17
N ARG A 144 -37.52 -2.96 36.30
CA ARG A 144 -38.25 -3.44 37.49
C ARG A 144 -39.74 -3.46 37.12
N LYS A 145 -40.31 -4.65 36.88
CA LYS A 145 -41.76 -4.83 36.70
C LYS A 145 -42.45 -4.43 38.01
N PRO A 146 -43.47 -3.57 38.00
CA PRO A 146 -44.29 -3.36 39.19
C PRO A 146 -45.18 -4.59 39.41
N ASP A 147 -45.14 -5.13 40.63
CA ASP A 147 -46.07 -6.14 41.11
C ASP A 147 -47.51 -5.65 40.92
N GLN A 148 -48.26 -6.36 40.08
CA GLN A 148 -49.72 -6.28 40.06
C GLN A 148 -50.28 -7.63 40.47
N ASN A 149 -50.27 -7.87 41.79
CA ASN A 149 -51.22 -8.77 42.42
C ASN A 149 -52.29 -7.90 43.10
N LEU A 150 -53.53 -8.41 43.11
CA LEU A 150 -54.76 -7.89 43.73
C LEU A 150 -55.64 -7.01 42.84
N ARG A 151 -56.59 -7.63 42.13
CA ARG A 151 -58.00 -7.69 42.57
C ARG A 151 -58.91 -8.28 41.49
N GLY A 152 -59.65 -9.32 41.89
CA GLY A 152 -61.12 -9.30 41.80
C GLY A 152 -61.79 -9.79 40.51
N SER A 153 -62.47 -10.93 40.67
CA SER A 153 -63.79 -11.26 40.12
C SER A 153 -64.00 -11.29 38.59
N GLY A 154 -64.37 -12.47 38.08
CA GLY A 154 -64.96 -12.67 36.75
C GLY A 154 -66.40 -12.14 36.66
N PRO A 155 -67.33 -12.77 35.93
CA PRO A 155 -67.21 -13.76 34.84
C PRO A 155 -67.82 -13.22 33.52
N GLY A 156 -67.73 -14.00 32.44
CA GLY A 156 -68.82 -14.01 31.46
C GLY A 156 -68.45 -13.85 29.99
N ALA A 157 -68.82 -14.91 29.26
CA ALA A 157 -69.62 -14.83 28.03
C ALA A 157 -68.94 -14.37 26.73
N ALA A 158 -68.79 -15.37 25.86
CA ALA A 158 -69.54 -15.50 24.62
C ALA A 158 -68.72 -15.42 23.31
N PHE A 159 -68.84 -16.55 22.58
CA PHE A 159 -68.50 -16.84 21.19
C PHE A 159 -67.04 -17.11 20.86
#